data_AF-A0A917V0W0-F1
#
_entry.id   AF-A0A917V0W0-F1
#
_cell.length_a   1.000
_cell.length_b   1.000
_cell.length_c   1.000
_cell.angle_alpha   90.00
_cell.angle_beta   90.00
_cell.angle_gamma   90.00
#
_symmetry.space_group_name_H-M   'P 1'
#
loop_
_entity.id
_entity.type
_entity.pdbx_description
1 polymer ?
#
loop_
_entity_poly.entity_id
_entity_poly.type
_entity_poly.pdbx_seq_one_letter_code
_entity_poly.pdbx_strand_id
1 'polypeptide(L)' 'MTSKKPVQYYGLKEFAEFAKEEGLEYSTRQLSVYKGRDKLPEPTVMIGDKAGWTKDQIDNWLKQIKPEKGRQN' A
#
# COMPACT_ATOMS: atom_id res chain seq x y z
N MET A 1 17.74 -10.89 -24.61
CA MET A 1 17.47 -11.14 -23.18
C MET A 1 16.75 -9.92 -22.63
N THR A 2 15.45 -10.01 -22.37
CA THR A 2 14.69 -8.93 -21.74
C THR A 2 15.08 -8.86 -20.27
N SER A 3 15.96 -7.92 -19.91
CA SER A 3 16.33 -7.65 -18.53
C SER A 3 15.07 -7.29 -17.75
N LYS A 4 14.53 -8.25 -16.98
CA LYS A 4 13.49 -7.96 -16.00
C LYS A 4 14.11 -7.00 -14.99
N LYS A 5 13.63 -5.76 -14.94
CA LYS A 5 14.03 -4.79 -13.92
C LYS A 5 13.77 -5.42 -12.54
N PRO A 6 14.63 -5.20 -11.54
CA PRO A 6 14.37 -5.68 -10.19
C PRO A 6 13.04 -5.08 -9.70
N VAL A 7 12.11 -5.94 -9.28
CA VAL A 7 10.84 -5.52 -8.69
C VAL A 7 11.11 -5.19 -7.23
N GLN A 8 10.81 -3.95 -6.84
CA GLN A 8 10.94 -3.50 -5.46
C GLN A 8 9.66 -3.80 -4.69
N TYR A 9 9.81 -4.39 -3.50
CA TYR A 9 8.73 -4.62 -2.56
C TYR A 9 8.85 -3.70 -1.35
N TYR A 10 7.71 -3.19 -0.89
CA TYR A 10 7.59 -2.20 0.17
C TYR A 10 6.83 -2.79 1.34
N GLY A 11 7.31 -2.55 2.55
CA GLY A 11 6.66 -3.00 3.77
C GLY A 11 5.66 -1.98 4.30
N LEU A 12 5.11 -2.26 5.48
CA LEU A 12 4.14 -1.36 6.14
C LEU A 12 4.71 0.03 6.44
N LYS A 13 6.04 0.16 6.62
CA LYS A 13 6.69 1.44 6.87
C LYS A 13 6.65 2.33 5.63
N GLU A 14 7.11 1.81 4.49
CA GLU A 14 7.11 2.55 3.23
C GLU A 14 5.66 2.79 2.74
N PHE A 15 4.75 1.84 3.01
CA PHE A 15 3.32 2.04 2.77
C PHE A 15 2.81 3.28 3.54
N ALA A 16 3.11 3.39 4.83
CA ALA A 16 2.72 4.56 5.63
C ALA A 16 3.32 5.87 5.10
N GLU A 17 4.57 5.84 4.64
CA GLU A 17 5.23 7.00 4.02
C GLU A 17 4.52 7.43 2.72
N PHE A 18 4.19 6.48 1.84
CA PHE A 18 3.43 6.78 0.61
C PHE A 18 2.02 7.28 0.89
N ALA A 19 1.34 6.73 1.89
CA ALA A 19 0.05 7.26 2.30
C ALA A 19 0.15 8.71 2.76
N LYS A 20 1.21 9.04 3.52
CA LYS A 20 1.46 10.40 4.02
C LYS A 20 1.74 11.39 2.88
N GLU A 21 2.50 10.99 1.86
CA GLU A 21 2.71 11.80 0.63
C GLU A 21 1.38 12.15 -0.05
N GLU A 22 0.44 11.21 0.00
CA GLU A 22 -0.90 11.35 -0.54
C GLU A 22 -1.87 12.10 0.42
N GLY A 23 -1.39 12.60 1.56
CA GLY A 23 -2.18 13.35 2.55
C GLY A 23 -3.01 12.47 3.48
N LEU A 24 -2.72 11.17 3.56
CA LEU A 24 -3.37 10.19 4.43
C LEU A 24 -2.42 9.77 5.55
N GLU A 25 -2.75 10.14 6.79
CA GLU A 25 -1.91 9.78 7.94
C GLU A 25 -2.29 8.39 8.49
N TYR A 26 -1.47 7.39 8.13
CA TYR A 26 -1.53 6.06 8.73
C TYR A 26 -0.25 5.73 9.47
N SER A 27 -0.39 5.16 10.67
CA SER A 27 0.70 4.47 11.35
C SER A 27 0.87 3.05 10.82
N THR A 28 2.09 2.52 10.94
CA THR A 28 2.39 1.11 10.64
C THR A 28 1.50 0.15 11.43
N ARG A 29 1.13 0.50 12.67
CA ARG A 29 0.20 -0.28 13.50
C ARG A 29 -1.22 -0.29 12.92
N GLN A 30 -1.73 0.84 12.46
CA GLN A 30 -3.04 0.90 11.79
C GLN A 30 -3.04 0.05 10.51
N LEU A 31 -1.99 0.16 9.69
CA LEU A 31 -1.87 -0.64 8.47
C LEU A 31 -1.74 -2.13 8.77
N SER A 32 -1.04 -2.52 9.84
CA SER A 32 -0.99 -3.92 10.30
C SER A 32 -2.37 -4.45 10.69
N VAL A 33 -3.16 -3.65 11.41
CA VAL A 33 -4.55 -4.00 11.74
C VAL A 33 -5.42 -4.09 10.48
N TYR A 34 -5.23 -3.20 9.51
CA TYR A 34 -5.96 -3.23 8.24
C TYR A 34 -5.61 -4.46 7.43
N LYS A 35 -4.34 -4.86 7.38
CA LYS A 35 -3.89 -6.13 6.79
C LYS A 35 -4.63 -7.30 7.42
N GLY A 36 -4.66 -7.38 8.75
CA GLY A 36 -5.34 -8.48 9.47
C GLY A 36 -6.87 -8.46 9.39
N ARG A 37 -7.46 -7.46 8.74
CA ARG A 37 -8.91 -7.31 8.51
C ARG A 37 -9.26 -7.29 7.02
N ASP A 38 -8.32 -7.70 6.17
CA ASP A 38 -8.47 -7.72 4.70
C ASP A 38 -8.89 -6.36 4.12
N LYS A 39 -8.45 -5.27 4.76
CA LYS A 39 -8.68 -3.88 4.31
C LYS A 39 -7.53 -3.32 3.49
N LEU A 40 -6.39 -4.00 3.48
CA LEU A 40 -5.28 -3.74 2.55
C LEU A 40 -5.35 -4.75 1.39
N PRO A 41 -4.79 -4.42 0.22
CA PRO A 41 -4.61 -5.42 -0.84
C PRO A 41 -3.78 -6.60 -0.32
N GLU A 42 -3.99 -7.78 -0.90
CA GLU A 42 -3.13 -8.93 -0.60
C GLU A 42 -1.67 -8.61 -0.95
N PRO A 43 -0.72 -8.92 -0.07
CA PRO A 43 0.69 -8.68 -0.35
C PRO A 43 1.17 -9.55 -1.50
N THR A 44 1.95 -8.96 -2.42
CA THR A 44 2.55 -9.72 -3.54
C THR A 44 3.54 -10.76 -3.05
N VAL A 45 4.25 -10.46 -1.95
CA VAL A 45 5.24 -11.36 -1.36
C VAL A 45 5.17 -11.36 0.15
N MET A 46 5.57 -12.48 0.73
CA MET A 46 5.89 -12.61 2.15
C MET A 46 7.40 -12.86 2.27
N ILE A 47 8.12 -11.96 2.95
CA ILE A 47 9.55 -12.07 3.24
C ILE A 47 9.69 -12.39 4.72
N GLY A 48 9.71 -13.68 5.05
CA GLY A 48 9.45 -14.15 6.42
C GLY A 48 8.06 -13.71 6.87
N ASP A 49 7.95 -13.12 8.06
CA ASP A 49 6.68 -12.61 8.59
C ASP A 49 6.27 -11.23 8.05
N LYS A 50 7.11 -10.62 7.21
CA LYS A 50 6.89 -9.28 6.66
C LYS A 50 6.17 -9.37 5.31
N ALA A 51 5.00 -8.73 5.24
CA ALA A 51 4.28 -8.53 3.99
C ALA A 51 4.94 -7.46 3.13
N GLY A 52 5.01 -7.72 1.82
CA GLY A 52 5.56 -6.84 0.80
C GLY A 52 4.56 -6.57 -0.32
N TRP A 53 4.40 -5.29 -0.65
CA TRP A 53 3.55 -4.80 -1.75
C TRP A 53 4.39 -4.13 -2.82
N THR A 54 3.92 -4.14 -4.06
CA THR A 54 4.49 -3.28 -5.10
C THR A 54 4.01 -1.85 -4.92
N LYS A 55 4.74 -0.88 -5.49
CA LYS A 55 4.30 0.53 -5.49
C LYS A 55 2.92 0.69 -6.13
N ASP A 56 2.66 0.00 -7.24
CA ASP A 56 1.38 0.03 -7.94
C ASP A 56 0.21 -0.45 -7.07
N GLN A 57 0.40 -1.51 -6.27
CA GLN A 57 -0.64 -1.99 -5.34
C GLN A 57 -0.99 -0.94 -4.30
N ILE A 58 0.03 -0.29 -3.73
CA ILE A 58 -0.15 0.75 -2.72
C ILE A 58 -0.88 1.95 -3.34
N ASP A 59 -0.43 2.43 -4.49
CA ASP A 59 -1.00 3.60 -5.16
C ASP A 59 -2.46 3.36 -5.59
N ASN A 60 -2.77 2.16 -6.08
CA ASN A 60 -4.14 1.80 -6.43
C ASN A 60 -5.06 1.78 -5.22
N TRP A 61 -4.60 1.22 -4.09
CA TRP A 61 -5.38 1.24 -2.85
C TRP A 61 -5.60 2.67 -2.34
N LEU A 62 -4.56 3.51 -2.34
CA LEU A 62 -4.65 4.92 -1.94
C LEU A 62 -5.66 5.69 -2.79
N LYS A 63 -5.70 5.45 -4.11
CA LYS A 63 -6.71 6.04 -5.01
C LYS A 63 -8.13 5.60 -4.69
N GLN A 64 -8.33 4.34 -4.30
CA GLN A 64 -9.66 3.82 -3.94
C GLN A 64 -10.20 4.42 -2.63
N ILE A 65 -9.33 4.66 -1.66
CA ILE A 65 -9.75 5.17 -0.35
C ILE A 65 -9.81 6.70 -0.28
N LYS A 66 -9.13 7.41 -1.20
CA LYS A 66 -9.30 8.84 -1.33
C LYS A 66 -10.72 9.09 -1.82
N PRO A 67 -11.57 9.79 -1.04
CA PRO A 67 -12.82 10.27 -1.59
C PRO A 67 -12.46 11.15 -2.78
N GLU A 68 -13.01 10.84 -3.96
CA GLU A 68 -12.99 11.78 -5.08
C GLU A 68 -13.53 13.10 -4.54
N LYS A 69 -12.67 14.11 -4.41
CA LYS A 69 -13.10 15.49 -4.24
C LYS A 69 -13.85 15.87 -5.53
N GLY A 70 -15.11 15.45 -5.67
CA GLY A 70 -15.82 15.64 -6.93
C GLY A 70 -17.18 14.96 -7.11
N ARG A 71 -17.63 14.04 -6.23
CA ARG A 71 -19.02 13.53 -6.33
C ARG A 71 -19.95 14.23 -5.34
N GLN A 72 -20.08 15.55 -5.51
CA GLN A 72 -21.26 16.27 -5.04
C GLN A 72 -22.42 15.87 -5.97
N ASN A 73 -23.40 15.18 -5.41
CA ASN A 73 -24.77 15.18 -5.93
C ASN A 73 -25.59 16.11 -5.03
#